data_AF-A0A9P5QPS5-F1
#
_entry.id   AF-A0A9P5QPS5-F1
#
_cell.length_a   1.000
_cell.length_b   1.000
_cell.length_c   1.000
_cell.angle_alpha   90.00
_cell.angle_beta   90.00
_cell.angle_gamma   90.00
#
_symmetry.space_group_name_H-M   'P 1'
#
loop_
_entity.id
_entity.type
_entity.pdbx_description
1 polymer ?
#
loop_
_entity_poly.entity_id
_entity_poly.type
_entity_poly.pdbx_seq_one_letter_code
_entity_poly.pdbx_strand_id
1 'polypeptide(L)'
;MPPLPDGQTIELNNHHTLPSTLTQLCDLISGFETGNSEERGAILTSARAYISESTKLYAVLVAILKHCRTNYNKYEMHVEFLKALLESHHERWTPAQLAFENSQENPVLLSLKNAKEFPRAIILTQTTIEYYIRLAKEKNDLDIASPVLSSMSELIKLKELYPDLVHGTIRSLTFIPVKDPFLIVDNAVIAHPFRLRLKLWRPDDQPIYKCKNPVFHENLNPSQTGSLDPRNREFTHDIFTASFDMLWQQPTKPAVCRILPQQCIQFLYVLLYKFRIRSNPGVKCHAFSPEMLENPAITALIDYKWYGIALNAYEFCN
;
A
#
# COMPACT_ATOMS: atom_id res chain seq x y z
N MET A 1 -4.19 53.76 -24.18
CA MET A 1 -4.59 52.44 -23.63
C MET A 1 -5.31 51.70 -24.75
N PRO A 2 -4.70 50.67 -25.35
CA PRO A 2 -5.42 49.84 -26.32
C PRO A 2 -6.33 48.83 -25.58
N PRO A 3 -7.45 48.42 -26.19
CA PRO A 3 -8.51 47.66 -25.53
C PRO A 3 -8.10 46.19 -25.31
N LEU A 4 -8.56 45.62 -24.20
CA LEU A 4 -8.49 44.19 -23.91
C LEU A 4 -9.38 43.41 -24.90
N PRO A 5 -8.94 42.27 -25.44
CA PRO A 5 -9.79 41.42 -26.25
C PRO A 5 -10.73 40.63 -25.35
N ASP A 6 -12.02 40.73 -25.63
CA ASP A 6 -13.05 39.81 -25.18
C ASP A 6 -12.85 38.42 -25.80
N GLY A 7 -13.21 37.40 -25.02
CA GLY A 7 -13.64 36.11 -25.55
C GLY A 7 -12.59 35.01 -25.53
N GLN A 8 -12.58 34.23 -24.45
CA GLN A 8 -12.49 32.76 -24.51
C GLN A 8 -13.00 32.20 -23.18
N THR A 9 -14.32 32.07 -23.06
CA THR A 9 -14.92 31.06 -22.18
C THR A 9 -14.53 29.71 -22.75
N ILE A 10 -13.53 29.07 -22.13
CA ILE A 10 -13.26 27.66 -22.33
C ILE A 10 -14.43 26.92 -21.67
N GLU A 11 -15.46 26.62 -22.47
CA GLU A 11 -16.42 25.58 -22.12
C GLU A 11 -15.63 24.26 -21.97
N LEU A 12 -15.39 23.88 -20.71
CA LEU A 12 -14.93 22.55 -20.32
C LEU A 12 -16.08 21.55 -20.54
N ASN A 13 -16.44 21.33 -21.81
CA ASN A 13 -17.28 20.22 -22.23
C ASN A 13 -16.47 18.92 -22.22
N ASN A 14 -16.20 18.41 -21.02
CA ASN A 14 -15.82 17.02 -20.80
C ASN A 14 -17.06 16.21 -20.39
N HIS A 15 -18.03 16.08 -21.30
CA HIS A 15 -18.99 14.99 -21.23
C HIS A 15 -18.28 13.70 -21.64
N HIS A 16 -17.51 13.13 -20.72
CA HIS A 16 -17.19 11.70 -20.79
C HIS A 16 -18.51 10.95 -20.62
N THR A 17 -19.04 10.44 -21.72
CA THR A 17 -20.07 9.40 -21.69
C THR A 17 -19.55 8.26 -20.83
N LEU A 18 -20.16 8.07 -19.65
CA LEU A 18 -19.90 6.92 -18.81
C LEU A 18 -20.13 5.67 -19.68
N PRO A 19 -19.16 4.73 -19.79
CA PRO A 19 -19.43 3.47 -20.45
C PRO A 19 -20.70 2.84 -19.82
N SER A 20 -21.57 2.25 -20.65
CA SER A 20 -22.90 1.73 -20.28
C SER A 20 -22.90 0.87 -19.01
N THR A 21 -21.78 0.21 -18.76
CA THR A 21 -21.45 -0.62 -17.60
C THR A 21 -21.40 0.18 -16.28
N LEU A 22 -20.89 1.42 -16.29
CA LEU A 22 -20.89 2.29 -15.10
C LEU A 22 -22.28 2.86 -14.79
N THR A 23 -23.07 3.15 -15.81
CA THR A 23 -24.46 3.62 -15.64
C THR A 23 -25.28 2.55 -14.92
N GLN A 24 -25.17 1.29 -15.35
CA GLN A 24 -25.84 0.16 -14.71
C GLN A 24 -25.49 0.01 -13.22
N LEU A 25 -24.23 0.23 -12.85
CA LEU A 25 -23.81 0.19 -11.44
C LEU A 25 -24.38 1.37 -10.63
N CYS A 26 -24.39 2.57 -11.21
CA CYS A 26 -25.01 3.73 -10.57
C CYS A 26 -26.52 3.54 -10.38
N ASP A 27 -27.19 2.89 -11.32
CA ASP A 27 -28.61 2.54 -11.21
C ASP A 27 -28.86 1.52 -10.08
N LEU A 28 -27.98 0.51 -9.95
CA LEU A 28 -28.04 -0.44 -8.83
C LEU A 28 -27.83 0.25 -7.47
N ILE A 29 -26.86 1.17 -7.36
CA ILE A 29 -26.64 1.94 -6.12
C ILE A 29 -27.89 2.78 -5.80
N SER A 30 -28.42 3.48 -6.80
CA SER A 30 -29.62 4.33 -6.63
C SER A 30 -30.85 3.48 -6.24
N GLY A 31 -31.02 2.30 -6.85
CA GLY A 31 -32.06 1.35 -6.48
C GLY A 31 -31.90 0.81 -5.06
N PHE A 32 -30.66 0.58 -4.61
CA PHE A 32 -30.39 0.09 -3.25
C PHE A 32 -30.82 1.11 -2.19
N GLU A 33 -30.67 2.39 -2.49
CA GLU A 33 -31.08 3.48 -1.59
C GLU A 33 -32.58 3.52 -1.34
N THR A 34 -33.37 3.32 -2.40
CA THR A 34 -34.84 3.43 -2.35
C THR A 34 -35.52 2.11 -2.02
N GLY A 35 -34.81 0.99 -2.20
CA GLY A 35 -35.39 -0.34 -2.09
C GLY A 35 -35.69 -0.78 -0.66
N ASN A 36 -36.69 -1.64 -0.52
CA ASN A 36 -36.94 -2.38 0.73
C ASN A 36 -35.89 -3.50 0.95
N SER A 37 -35.98 -4.23 2.07
CA SER A 37 -34.98 -5.26 2.43
C SER A 37 -34.81 -6.36 1.36
N GLU A 38 -35.92 -6.80 0.75
CA GLU A 38 -35.90 -7.84 -0.28
C GLU A 38 -35.31 -7.33 -1.59
N GLU A 39 -35.72 -6.12 -2.01
CA GLU A 39 -35.19 -5.44 -3.20
C GLU A 39 -33.69 -5.17 -3.06
N ARG A 40 -33.23 -4.74 -1.88
CA ARG A 40 -31.80 -4.57 -1.57
C ARG A 40 -31.02 -5.87 -1.73
N GLY A 41 -31.57 -6.99 -1.29
CA GLY A 41 -30.98 -8.31 -1.48
C GLY A 41 -30.84 -8.70 -2.96
N ALA A 42 -31.88 -8.45 -3.75
CA ALA A 42 -31.87 -8.69 -5.19
C ALA A 42 -30.83 -7.78 -5.91
N ILE A 43 -30.78 -6.50 -5.53
CA ILE A 43 -29.83 -5.53 -6.07
C ILE A 43 -28.39 -5.94 -5.75
N LEU A 44 -28.10 -6.37 -4.51
CA LEU A 44 -26.78 -6.86 -4.14
C LEU A 44 -26.38 -8.10 -4.93
N THR A 45 -27.35 -9.00 -5.19
CA THR A 45 -27.11 -10.20 -6.01
C THR A 45 -26.77 -9.82 -7.45
N SER A 46 -27.51 -8.88 -8.04
CA SER A 46 -27.23 -8.33 -9.37
C SER A 46 -25.89 -7.61 -9.44
N ALA A 47 -25.56 -6.81 -8.42
CA ALA A 47 -24.28 -6.10 -8.33
C ALA A 47 -23.11 -7.08 -8.25
N ARG A 48 -23.25 -8.17 -7.48
CA ARG A 48 -22.23 -9.22 -7.39
C ARG A 48 -22.06 -9.94 -8.73
N ALA A 49 -23.14 -10.37 -9.37
CA ALA A 49 -23.09 -11.01 -10.69
C ALA A 49 -22.39 -10.11 -11.72
N TYR A 50 -22.75 -8.84 -11.76
CA TYR A 50 -22.12 -7.86 -12.64
C TYR A 50 -20.61 -7.69 -12.35
N ILE A 51 -20.21 -7.69 -11.08
CA ILE A 51 -18.80 -7.60 -10.68
C ILE A 51 -18.02 -8.85 -11.08
N SER A 52 -18.62 -10.04 -10.93
CA SER A 52 -18.01 -11.32 -11.31
C SER A 52 -17.60 -11.37 -12.79
N GLU A 53 -18.41 -10.74 -13.64
CA GLU A 53 -18.19 -10.66 -15.09
C GLU A 53 -17.21 -9.54 -15.47
N SER A 54 -16.92 -8.63 -14.54
CA SER A 54 -16.05 -7.48 -14.79
C SER A 54 -14.58 -7.84 -14.69
N THR A 55 -13.84 -7.64 -15.78
CA THR A 55 -12.38 -7.80 -15.83
C THR A 55 -11.62 -6.69 -15.08
N LYS A 56 -12.30 -5.60 -14.69
CA LYS A 56 -11.68 -4.41 -14.06
C LYS A 56 -12.36 -4.07 -12.73
N LEU A 57 -12.28 -4.99 -11.77
CA LEU A 57 -12.86 -4.85 -10.42
C LEU A 57 -12.49 -3.53 -9.72
N TYR A 58 -11.25 -3.06 -9.88
CA TYR A 58 -10.80 -1.79 -9.29
C TYR A 58 -11.54 -0.57 -9.86
N ALA A 59 -11.85 -0.57 -11.16
CA ALA A 59 -12.56 0.52 -11.81
C ALA A 59 -14.02 0.62 -11.31
N VAL A 60 -14.61 -0.52 -10.97
CA VAL A 60 -15.93 -0.58 -10.31
C VAL A 60 -15.87 0.11 -8.95
N LEU A 61 -14.91 -0.25 -8.09
CA LEU A 61 -14.77 0.37 -6.78
C LEU A 61 -14.54 1.89 -6.88
N VAL A 62 -13.67 2.32 -7.80
CA VAL A 62 -13.45 3.75 -8.08
C VAL A 62 -14.74 4.44 -8.52
N ALA A 63 -15.56 3.81 -9.36
CA ALA A 63 -16.82 4.37 -9.80
C ALA A 63 -17.83 4.49 -8.66
N ILE A 64 -17.94 3.49 -7.79
CA ILE A 64 -18.77 3.56 -6.57
C ILE A 64 -18.34 4.77 -5.74
N LEU A 65 -17.05 4.89 -5.44
CA LEU A 65 -16.52 5.99 -4.63
C LEU A 65 -16.73 7.38 -5.28
N LYS A 66 -16.66 7.47 -6.61
CA LYS A 66 -17.01 8.70 -7.36
C LYS A 66 -18.50 9.02 -7.23
N HIS A 67 -19.37 8.02 -7.35
CA HIS A 67 -20.82 8.19 -7.20
C HIS A 67 -21.21 8.62 -5.77
N CYS A 68 -20.58 8.02 -4.75
CA CYS A 68 -20.79 8.43 -3.36
C CYS A 68 -20.39 9.88 -3.10
N ARG A 69 -19.37 10.39 -3.80
CA ARG A 69 -18.95 11.80 -3.71
C ARG A 69 -20.04 12.74 -4.23
N THR A 70 -20.67 12.40 -5.35
CA THR A 70 -21.72 13.24 -5.95
C THR A 70 -23.02 13.25 -5.13
N ASN A 71 -23.28 12.19 -4.36
CA ASN A 71 -24.51 11.99 -3.58
C ASN A 71 -24.28 12.02 -2.06
N TYR A 72 -23.57 13.04 -1.57
CA TYR A 72 -23.10 13.12 -0.17
C TYR A 72 -24.21 13.05 0.90
N ASN A 73 -25.45 13.39 0.57
CA ASN A 73 -26.59 13.33 1.49
C ASN A 73 -26.99 11.90 1.90
N LYS A 74 -26.53 10.87 1.17
CA LYS A 74 -26.94 9.48 1.35
C LYS A 74 -25.80 8.55 1.78
N TYR A 75 -24.82 9.12 2.48
CA TYR A 75 -23.57 8.45 2.80
C TYR A 75 -23.73 7.12 3.55
N GLU A 76 -24.71 7.01 4.45
CA GLU A 76 -24.98 5.81 5.23
C GLU A 76 -25.39 4.63 4.32
N MET A 77 -26.29 4.88 3.37
CA MET A 77 -26.72 3.87 2.38
C MET A 77 -25.57 3.43 1.49
N HIS A 78 -24.70 4.35 1.08
CA HIS A 78 -23.50 4.02 0.33
C HIS A 78 -22.52 3.15 1.13
N VAL A 79 -22.38 3.40 2.44
CA VAL A 79 -21.56 2.57 3.33
C VAL A 79 -22.14 1.18 3.46
N GLU A 80 -23.45 1.05 3.68
CA GLU A 80 -24.12 -0.25 3.76
C GLU A 80 -23.97 -1.04 2.46
N PHE A 81 -24.22 -0.40 1.33
CA PHE A 81 -24.02 -1.02 0.02
C PHE A 81 -22.58 -1.50 -0.15
N LEU A 82 -21.59 -0.63 0.12
CA LEU A 82 -20.19 -0.98 -0.06
C LEU A 82 -19.77 -2.13 0.88
N LYS A 83 -20.18 -2.11 2.14
CA LYS A 83 -19.91 -3.20 3.10
C LYS A 83 -20.50 -4.52 2.62
N ALA A 84 -21.79 -4.53 2.28
CA ALA A 84 -22.48 -5.74 1.84
C ALA A 84 -21.89 -6.34 0.54
N LEU A 85 -21.32 -5.48 -0.31
CA LEU A 85 -20.62 -5.86 -1.52
C LEU A 85 -19.25 -6.48 -1.15
N LEU A 86 -18.43 -5.78 -0.36
CA LEU A 86 -17.06 -6.17 0.04
C LEU A 86 -17.00 -7.37 0.99
N GLU A 87 -18.05 -7.62 1.78
CA GLU A 87 -18.15 -8.76 2.71
C GLU A 87 -18.56 -10.07 2.04
N SER A 88 -18.90 -10.06 0.76
CA SER A 88 -19.30 -11.29 0.07
C SER A 88 -18.10 -12.23 -0.10
N HIS A 89 -18.18 -13.42 0.52
CA HIS A 89 -17.11 -14.43 0.51
C HIS A 89 -16.87 -15.08 -0.87
N HIS A 90 -17.74 -14.84 -1.84
CA HIS A 90 -17.79 -15.60 -3.09
C HIS A 90 -16.78 -15.14 -4.14
N GLU A 91 -16.35 -13.87 -4.11
CA GLU A 91 -15.37 -13.34 -5.05
C GLU A 91 -14.41 -12.40 -4.35
N ARG A 92 -13.15 -12.81 -4.24
CA ARG A 92 -12.11 -11.98 -3.63
C ARG A 92 -11.66 -10.93 -4.64
N TRP A 93 -12.04 -9.67 -4.42
CA TRP A 93 -11.64 -8.56 -5.29
C TRP A 93 -10.20 -8.15 -5.01
N THR A 94 -9.26 -8.90 -5.56
CA THR A 94 -7.87 -8.49 -5.63
C THR A 94 -7.66 -7.70 -6.92
N PRO A 95 -7.30 -6.40 -6.87
CA PRO A 95 -6.78 -5.72 -8.05
C PRO A 95 -5.55 -6.49 -8.53
N ALA A 96 -5.47 -6.81 -9.81
CA ALA A 96 -4.22 -7.28 -10.38
C ALA A 96 -3.15 -6.22 -10.12
N GLN A 97 -2.02 -6.64 -9.54
CA GLN A 97 -0.90 -5.81 -9.08
C GLN A 97 -0.36 -4.81 -10.15
N LEU A 98 -0.70 -5.02 -11.41
CA LEU A 98 -0.26 -4.26 -12.58
C LEU A 98 -1.06 -2.97 -12.86
N ALA A 99 -2.14 -2.67 -12.13
CA ALA A 99 -3.06 -1.60 -12.53
C ALA A 99 -2.77 -0.19 -12.00
N PHE A 100 -1.79 0.01 -11.09
CA PHE A 100 -1.56 1.31 -10.44
C PHE A 100 -0.45 2.16 -11.07
N GLU A 101 -0.14 1.97 -12.36
CA GLU A 101 0.78 2.87 -13.07
C GLU A 101 0.31 4.33 -13.02
N ASN A 102 -1.02 4.56 -12.90
CA ASN A 102 -1.60 5.88 -12.67
C ASN A 102 -2.14 6.00 -11.24
N SER A 103 -1.39 6.68 -10.37
CA SER A 103 -1.74 6.96 -8.96
C SER A 103 -3.12 7.61 -8.76
N GLN A 104 -3.72 8.21 -9.80
CA GLN A 104 -5.03 8.86 -9.74
C GLN A 104 -6.22 7.88 -9.65
N GLU A 105 -6.01 6.60 -9.96
CA GLU A 105 -7.08 5.58 -9.91
C GLU A 105 -7.05 4.73 -8.64
N ASN A 106 -6.22 5.09 -7.66
CA ASN A 106 -6.21 4.39 -6.37
C ASN A 106 -7.51 4.69 -5.58
N PRO A 107 -8.35 3.68 -5.28
CA PRO A 107 -9.61 3.87 -4.59
C PRO A 107 -9.43 4.41 -3.16
N VAL A 108 -8.38 3.98 -2.45
CA VAL A 108 -8.07 4.48 -1.10
C VAL A 108 -7.66 5.95 -1.17
N LEU A 109 -6.83 6.33 -2.14
CA LEU A 109 -6.42 7.72 -2.34
C LEU A 109 -7.62 8.60 -2.68
N LEU A 110 -8.53 8.11 -3.53
CA LEU A 110 -9.75 8.81 -3.89
C LEU A 110 -10.66 9.00 -2.67
N SER A 111 -10.89 7.96 -1.87
CA SER A 111 -11.73 8.05 -0.68
C SER A 111 -11.12 9.00 0.37
N LEU A 112 -9.79 8.99 0.55
CA LEU A 112 -9.08 9.92 1.43
C LEU A 112 -9.24 11.38 0.99
N LYS A 113 -9.18 11.65 -0.32
CA LYS A 113 -9.47 12.99 -0.87
C LYS A 113 -10.91 13.39 -0.59
N ASN A 114 -11.86 12.48 -0.79
CA ASN A 114 -13.27 12.75 -0.47
C ASN A 114 -13.48 13.00 1.02
N ALA A 115 -12.77 12.29 1.91
CA ALA A 115 -12.86 12.48 3.36
C ALA A 115 -12.34 13.84 3.85
N LYS A 116 -11.38 14.44 3.12
CA LYS A 116 -10.93 15.82 3.40
C LYS A 116 -12.02 16.85 3.13
N GLU A 117 -12.78 16.67 2.06
CA GLU A 117 -13.85 17.59 1.66
C GLU A 117 -15.15 17.31 2.44
N PHE A 118 -15.44 16.04 2.71
CA PHE A 118 -16.68 15.59 3.34
C PHE A 118 -16.33 14.70 4.54
N PRO A 119 -16.39 15.19 5.79
CA PRO A 119 -15.95 14.41 6.96
C PRO A 119 -16.66 13.06 7.15
N ARG A 120 -17.94 12.96 6.77
CA ARG A 120 -18.68 11.68 6.79
C ARG A 120 -18.03 10.63 5.87
N ALA A 121 -17.24 11.08 4.89
CA ALA A 121 -16.58 10.22 3.94
C ALA A 121 -15.46 9.35 4.49
N ILE A 122 -15.05 9.62 5.72
CA ILE A 122 -14.10 8.80 6.44
C ILE A 122 -14.58 7.35 6.63
N ILE A 123 -15.89 7.12 6.77
CA ILE A 123 -16.42 5.76 7.02
C ILE A 123 -16.25 4.86 5.78
N LEU A 124 -16.48 5.37 4.56
CA LEU A 124 -16.17 4.60 3.34
C LEU A 124 -14.67 4.37 3.20
N THR A 125 -13.85 5.37 3.58
CA THR A 125 -12.40 5.23 3.55
C THR A 125 -11.93 4.12 4.48
N GLN A 126 -12.42 4.12 5.73
CA GLN A 126 -12.15 3.08 6.70
C GLN A 126 -12.58 1.70 6.18
N THR A 127 -13.82 1.59 5.69
CA THR A 127 -14.35 0.34 5.12
C THR A 127 -13.48 -0.20 3.98
N THR A 128 -13.01 0.69 3.11
CA THR A 128 -12.14 0.33 1.97
C THR A 128 -10.76 -0.12 2.43
N ILE A 129 -10.15 0.59 3.39
CA ILE A 129 -8.84 0.22 3.96
C ILE A 129 -8.92 -1.13 4.69
N GLU A 130 -9.93 -1.31 5.54
CA GLU A 130 -10.17 -2.54 6.29
C GLU A 130 -10.33 -3.74 5.36
N TYR A 131 -11.05 -3.56 4.24
CA TYR A 131 -11.19 -4.59 3.22
C TYR A 131 -9.85 -5.04 2.66
N TYR A 132 -9.01 -4.12 2.19
CA TYR A 132 -7.72 -4.46 1.59
C TYR A 132 -6.79 -5.16 2.59
N ILE A 133 -6.76 -4.69 3.84
CA ILE A 133 -5.93 -5.30 4.88
C ILE A 133 -6.46 -6.68 5.27
N ARG A 134 -7.78 -6.83 5.45
CA ARG A 134 -8.40 -8.13 5.73
C ARG A 134 -8.09 -9.12 4.61
N LEU A 135 -8.24 -8.71 3.36
CA LEU A 135 -7.99 -9.57 2.20
C LEU A 135 -6.51 -9.96 2.10
N ALA A 136 -5.59 -9.03 2.35
CA ALA A 136 -4.16 -9.30 2.43
C ALA A 136 -3.83 -10.35 3.49
N LYS A 137 -4.47 -10.26 4.67
CA LYS A 137 -4.32 -11.25 5.75
C LYS A 137 -4.90 -12.61 5.39
N GLU A 138 -6.09 -12.67 4.79
CA GLU A 138 -6.72 -13.93 4.37
C GLU A 138 -6.00 -14.63 3.22
N LYS A 139 -5.16 -13.90 2.48
CA LYS A 139 -4.37 -14.41 1.35
C LYS A 139 -2.89 -14.58 1.68
N ASN A 140 -2.46 -14.15 2.87
CA ASN A 140 -1.06 -14.07 3.28
C ASN A 140 -0.19 -13.33 2.24
N ASP A 141 -0.74 -12.28 1.64
CA ASP A 141 -0.13 -11.55 0.53
C ASP A 141 -0.20 -10.03 0.76
N LEU A 142 0.96 -9.44 1.05
CA LEU A 142 1.12 -8.01 1.33
C LEU A 142 0.81 -7.13 0.11
N ASP A 143 1.00 -7.64 -1.10
CA ASP A 143 0.82 -6.84 -2.33
C ASP A 143 -0.64 -6.43 -2.52
N ILE A 144 -1.59 -7.21 -1.96
CA ILE A 144 -3.01 -6.86 -1.93
C ILE A 144 -3.26 -5.54 -1.17
N ALA A 145 -2.44 -5.24 -0.16
CA ALA A 145 -2.51 -3.99 0.60
C ALA A 145 -1.79 -2.80 -0.09
N SER A 146 -1.21 -3.00 -1.29
CA SER A 146 -0.54 -1.94 -2.07
C SER A 146 -1.35 -0.66 -2.25
N PRO A 147 -2.69 -0.67 -2.48
CA PRO A 147 -3.49 0.55 -2.56
C PRO A 147 -3.45 1.38 -1.27
N VAL A 148 -3.42 0.71 -0.11
CA VAL A 148 -3.29 1.36 1.20
C VAL A 148 -1.87 1.90 1.38
N LEU A 149 -0.86 1.07 1.10
CA LEU A 149 0.57 1.42 1.22
C LEU A 149 0.93 2.64 0.38
N SER A 150 0.51 2.68 -0.88
CA SER A 150 0.73 3.81 -1.78
C SER A 150 -0.03 5.09 -1.37
N SER A 151 -1.07 4.97 -0.54
CA SER A 151 -1.85 6.10 -0.02
C SER A 151 -1.39 6.57 1.37
N MET A 152 -0.37 5.94 1.97
CA MET A 152 0.04 6.19 3.35
C MET A 152 0.40 7.65 3.62
N SER A 153 1.04 8.34 2.68
CA SER A 153 1.41 9.74 2.87
C SER A 153 0.20 10.66 2.97
N GLU A 154 -0.87 10.39 2.23
CA GLU A 154 -2.13 11.14 2.35
C GLU A 154 -2.93 10.74 3.59
N LEU A 155 -2.91 9.46 3.97
CA LEU A 155 -3.52 8.98 5.20
C LEU A 155 -2.89 9.64 6.43
N ILE A 156 -1.56 9.73 6.49
CA ILE A 156 -0.86 10.32 7.64
C ILE A 156 -1.11 11.82 7.76
N LYS A 157 -1.33 12.54 6.65
CA LYS A 157 -1.75 13.96 6.70
C LYS A 157 -3.11 14.15 7.37
N LEU A 158 -3.95 13.11 7.42
CA LEU A 158 -5.25 13.15 8.10
C LEU A 158 -5.19 12.85 9.60
N LYS A 159 -3.99 12.59 10.14
CA LYS A 159 -3.81 12.19 11.54
C LYS A 159 -4.46 13.14 12.55
N GLU A 160 -4.35 14.45 12.33
CA GLU A 160 -4.93 15.44 13.25
C GLU A 160 -6.46 15.37 13.29
N LEU A 161 -7.09 14.96 12.20
CA LEU A 161 -8.55 14.87 12.08
C LEU A 161 -9.06 13.48 12.46
N TYR A 162 -8.32 12.42 12.15
CA TYR A 162 -8.74 11.03 12.29
C TYR A 162 -7.62 10.13 12.85
N PRO A 163 -7.15 10.37 14.08
CA PRO A 163 -6.01 9.65 14.65
C PRO A 163 -6.27 8.14 14.75
N ASP A 164 -7.49 7.73 15.12
CA ASP A 164 -7.85 6.32 15.29
C ASP A 164 -7.78 5.53 13.98
N LEU A 165 -8.21 6.15 12.86
CA LEU A 165 -8.10 5.52 11.54
C LEU A 165 -6.62 5.32 11.18
N VAL A 166 -5.79 6.34 11.36
CA VAL A 166 -4.36 6.27 11.00
C VAL A 166 -3.65 5.23 11.87
N HIS A 167 -3.83 5.28 13.19
CA HIS A 167 -3.23 4.32 14.12
C HIS A 167 -3.72 2.89 13.86
N GLY A 168 -5.03 2.70 13.69
CA GLY A 168 -5.63 1.40 13.39
C GLY A 168 -5.11 0.81 12.08
N THR A 169 -4.94 1.64 11.06
CA THR A 169 -4.39 1.22 9.75
C THR A 169 -2.93 0.79 9.87
N ILE A 170 -2.07 1.62 10.47
CA ILE A 170 -0.65 1.30 10.68
C ILE A 170 -0.50 0.00 11.48
N ARG A 171 -1.24 -0.12 12.58
CA ARG A 171 -1.22 -1.34 13.41
C ARG A 171 -1.73 -2.56 12.65
N SER A 172 -2.69 -2.41 11.74
CA SER A 172 -3.24 -3.55 11.03
C SER A 172 -2.32 -4.04 9.91
N LEU A 173 -1.57 -3.14 9.27
CA LEU A 173 -0.59 -3.44 8.21
C LEU A 173 0.69 -4.11 8.73
N THR A 174 1.04 -3.95 10.01
CA THR A 174 2.26 -4.52 10.59
C THR A 174 2.20 -6.03 10.84
N PHE A 175 1.01 -6.63 10.76
CA PHE A 175 0.79 -8.04 11.06
C PHE A 175 0.09 -8.75 9.90
N ILE A 176 0.64 -8.63 8.68
CA ILE A 176 0.21 -9.43 7.54
C ILE A 176 1.05 -10.71 7.50
N PRO A 177 0.44 -11.90 7.61
CA PRO A 177 1.16 -13.16 7.58
C PRO A 177 1.83 -13.40 6.21
N VAL A 178 2.97 -14.08 6.23
CA VAL A 178 3.69 -14.48 5.01
C VAL A 178 3.06 -15.74 4.42
N LYS A 179 2.95 -15.80 3.09
CA LYS A 179 2.41 -16.97 2.35
C LYS A 179 3.16 -18.27 2.63
N ASP A 180 4.49 -18.22 2.57
CA ASP A 180 5.38 -19.36 2.74
C ASP A 180 6.46 -19.06 3.81
N PRO A 181 6.14 -19.18 5.10
CA PRO A 181 7.07 -18.86 6.19
C PRO A 181 8.38 -19.65 6.12
N PHE A 182 8.31 -20.93 5.74
CA PHE A 182 9.47 -21.80 5.64
C PHE A 182 10.47 -21.31 4.59
N LEU A 183 10.00 -20.80 3.44
CA LEU A 183 10.87 -20.21 2.42
C LEU A 183 11.68 -19.04 2.99
N ILE A 184 11.07 -18.22 3.85
CA ILE A 184 11.78 -17.14 4.52
C ILE A 184 12.76 -17.71 5.53
N VAL A 185 12.36 -18.62 6.41
CA VAL A 185 13.23 -19.18 7.46
C VAL A 185 14.46 -19.87 6.85
N ASP A 186 14.30 -20.60 5.77
CA ASP A 186 15.37 -21.37 5.13
C ASP A 186 16.37 -20.47 4.37
N ASN A 187 15.90 -19.30 3.91
CA ASN A 187 16.73 -18.32 3.20
C ASN A 187 17.03 -17.07 4.04
N ALA A 188 16.66 -17.08 5.32
CA ALA A 188 16.80 -15.95 6.21
C ALA A 188 18.23 -15.84 6.71
N VAL A 189 18.83 -14.66 6.49
CA VAL A 189 20.02 -14.25 7.21
C VAL A 189 19.58 -13.34 8.35
N ILE A 190 20.06 -13.61 9.58
CA ILE A 190 19.74 -12.80 10.74
C ILE A 190 20.43 -11.44 10.59
N ALA A 191 19.63 -10.40 10.42
CA ALA A 191 20.08 -9.03 10.49
C ALA A 191 20.38 -8.70 11.95
N HIS A 192 21.64 -8.38 12.24
CA HIS A 192 22.05 -7.92 13.55
C HIS A 192 22.16 -6.40 13.49
N PRO A 193 21.21 -5.62 14.06
CA PRO A 193 21.33 -4.16 14.06
C PRO A 193 22.66 -3.75 14.69
N PHE A 194 23.16 -2.58 14.28
CA PHE A 194 24.46 -2.03 14.65
C PHE A 194 24.53 -1.70 16.15
N ARG A 195 24.55 -2.73 17.00
CA ARG A 195 25.14 -2.61 18.32
C ARG A 195 26.64 -2.46 18.08
N LEU A 196 27.27 -1.42 18.64
CA LEU A 196 28.72 -1.23 18.68
C LEU A 196 29.39 -2.51 19.22
N ARG A 197 29.57 -3.51 18.35
CA ARG A 197 30.15 -4.80 18.67
C ARG A 197 31.60 -4.70 18.24
N LEU A 198 32.47 -4.50 19.23
CA LEU A 198 33.87 -4.84 19.10
C LEU A 198 33.95 -6.29 18.56
N LYS A 199 34.71 -6.48 17.48
CA LYS A 199 34.83 -7.70 16.63
C LYS A 199 35.11 -9.04 17.35
N LEU A 200 35.15 -9.10 18.67
CA LEU A 200 35.50 -10.29 19.45
C LEU A 200 34.34 -11.28 19.66
N TRP A 201 33.10 -10.89 19.40
CA TRP A 201 31.94 -11.76 19.58
C TRP A 201 31.39 -12.09 18.20
N ARG A 202 31.76 -13.28 17.68
CA ARG A 202 31.09 -13.83 16.50
C ARG A 202 29.59 -13.88 16.79
N PRO A 203 28.72 -13.58 15.81
CA PRO A 203 27.31 -13.85 15.97
C PRO A 203 27.20 -15.32 16.37
N ASP A 204 26.51 -15.58 17.49
CA ASP A 204 26.13 -16.94 17.84
C ASP A 204 25.47 -17.54 16.59
N ASP A 205 25.99 -18.67 16.08
CA ASP A 205 25.33 -19.53 15.07
C ASP A 205 24.07 -20.19 15.65
N GLN A 206 23.36 -19.45 16.50
CA GLN A 206 22.14 -19.87 17.14
C GLN A 206 21.04 -19.93 16.10
N PRO A 207 20.24 -21.00 16.11
CA PRO A 207 19.10 -21.10 15.22
C PRO A 207 18.08 -20.00 15.52
N ILE A 208 17.35 -19.62 14.49
CA ILE A 208 16.39 -18.51 14.44
C ILE A 208 15.44 -18.50 15.66
N TYR A 209 14.95 -19.67 16.07
CA TYR A 209 14.03 -19.81 17.20
C TYR A 209 14.61 -19.45 18.58
N LYS A 210 15.95 -19.39 18.73
CA LYS A 210 16.61 -18.98 19.98
C LYS A 210 16.85 -17.48 20.06
N CYS A 211 16.75 -16.77 18.94
CA CYS A 211 16.96 -15.33 18.91
C CYS A 211 15.73 -14.60 19.47
N LYS A 212 15.95 -13.63 20.35
CA LYS A 212 14.90 -12.74 20.85
C LYS A 212 14.66 -11.60 19.87
N ASN A 213 13.47 -11.52 19.28
CA ASN A 213 13.06 -10.54 18.26
C ASN A 213 14.02 -10.48 17.07
N PRO A 214 14.21 -11.58 16.35
CA PRO A 214 15.14 -11.58 15.25
C PRO A 214 14.56 -10.84 14.03
N VAL A 215 15.41 -10.03 13.41
CA VAL A 215 15.12 -9.34 12.16
C VAL A 215 15.83 -10.11 11.06
N PHE A 216 15.17 -10.38 9.94
CA PHE A 216 15.75 -11.19 8.86
C PHE A 216 15.63 -10.51 7.51
N HIS A 217 16.48 -10.92 6.58
CA HIS A 217 16.29 -10.66 5.15
C HIS A 217 16.49 -11.91 4.31
N GLU A 218 15.86 -11.91 3.15
CA GLU A 218 15.96 -12.96 2.16
C GLU A 218 17.33 -12.91 1.48
N ASN A 219 18.03 -14.05 1.47
CA ASN A 219 19.27 -14.21 0.72
C ASN A 219 18.98 -14.35 -0.78
N LEU A 220 19.24 -13.28 -1.55
CA LEU A 220 19.01 -13.21 -2.99
C LEU A 220 19.98 -14.07 -3.83
N ASN A 221 20.98 -14.72 -3.22
CA ASN A 221 21.89 -15.66 -3.87
C ASN A 221 21.59 -17.11 -3.44
N PRO A 222 20.51 -17.73 -3.96
CA PRO A 222 20.10 -19.09 -3.60
C PRO A 222 21.10 -20.16 -4.07
N SER A 223 22.06 -19.81 -4.92
CA SER A 223 23.05 -20.72 -5.51
C SER A 223 24.02 -21.37 -4.51
N GLN A 224 23.96 -21.06 -3.21
CA GLN A 224 24.80 -21.70 -2.18
C GLN A 224 24.04 -22.50 -1.11
N THR A 225 22.70 -22.45 -1.07
CA THR A 225 21.92 -23.06 0.03
C THR A 225 20.67 -23.77 -0.49
N GLY A 226 20.86 -24.84 -1.26
CA GLY A 226 19.80 -25.82 -1.57
C GLY A 226 19.56 -26.84 -0.45
N SER A 227 20.20 -26.68 0.71
CA SER A 227 20.11 -27.57 1.85
C SER A 227 19.29 -26.88 2.94
N LEU A 228 18.03 -27.32 3.10
CA LEU A 228 17.20 -27.04 4.28
C LEU A 228 18.05 -27.16 5.54
N ASP A 229 18.21 -26.08 6.32
CA ASP A 229 18.95 -26.16 7.57
C ASP A 229 18.16 -27.02 8.55
N PRO A 230 18.65 -28.21 8.96
CA PRO A 230 17.91 -29.10 9.84
C PRO A 230 17.59 -28.45 11.20
N ARG A 231 18.32 -27.40 11.59
CA ARG A 231 18.09 -26.63 12.82
C ARG A 231 16.81 -25.79 12.78
N ASN A 232 16.29 -25.48 11.59
CA ASN A 232 15.10 -24.65 11.42
C ASN A 232 13.79 -25.44 11.42
N ARG A 233 13.86 -26.79 11.42
CA ARG A 233 12.66 -27.67 11.44
C ARG A 233 11.77 -27.49 12.66
N GLU A 234 12.34 -27.01 13.78
CA GLU A 234 11.63 -26.78 15.03
C GLU A 234 10.96 -25.40 15.09
N PHE A 235 11.12 -24.55 14.07
CA PHE A 235 10.50 -23.23 14.04
C PHE A 235 9.00 -23.34 13.76
N THR A 236 8.18 -23.04 14.77
CA THR A 236 6.71 -23.12 14.69
C THR A 236 6.01 -21.77 14.83
N HIS A 237 6.76 -20.66 14.85
CA HIS A 237 6.17 -19.34 15.08
C HIS A 237 5.64 -18.73 13.78
N ASP A 238 4.56 -17.96 13.87
CA ASP A 238 4.03 -17.21 12.74
C ASP A 238 5.01 -16.11 12.31
N ILE A 239 5.17 -15.94 10.99
CA ILE A 239 6.00 -14.89 10.41
C ILE A 239 5.10 -13.86 9.77
N PHE A 240 5.32 -12.61 10.17
CA PHE A 240 4.61 -11.45 9.65
C PHE A 240 5.56 -10.58 8.83
N THR A 241 5.01 -9.95 7.79
CA THR A 241 5.72 -9.01 6.94
C THR A 241 5.14 -7.61 7.09
N ALA A 242 6.00 -6.61 6.88
CA ALA A 242 5.66 -5.21 6.85
C ALA A 242 6.47 -4.52 5.73
N SER A 243 5.87 -3.54 5.05
CA SER A 243 6.53 -2.83 3.94
C SER A 243 7.28 -1.58 4.43
N PHE A 244 8.41 -1.26 3.80
CA PHE A 244 9.10 0.01 3.98
C PHE A 244 8.28 1.24 3.53
N ASP A 245 7.32 1.06 2.64
CA ASP A 245 6.42 2.13 2.20
C ASP A 245 5.55 2.66 3.36
N MET A 246 5.40 1.84 4.41
CA MET A 246 4.78 2.26 5.66
C MET A 246 5.59 3.33 6.37
N LEU A 247 6.91 3.40 6.19
CA LEU A 247 7.79 4.33 6.92
C LEU A 247 8.15 5.58 6.11
N TRP A 248 8.16 5.46 4.79
CA TRP A 248 8.55 6.58 3.94
C TRP A 248 8.00 6.46 2.54
N GLN A 249 7.99 7.59 1.85
CA GLN A 249 7.72 7.65 0.43
C GLN A 249 9.04 7.73 -0.34
N GLN A 250 9.25 6.83 -1.29
CA GLN A 250 10.23 7.09 -2.34
C GLN A 250 9.65 8.19 -3.24
N PRO A 251 10.35 9.31 -3.47
CA PRO A 251 9.92 10.28 -4.46
C PRO A 251 9.83 9.57 -5.80
N THR A 252 8.66 9.64 -6.45
CA THR A 252 8.45 9.15 -7.81
C THR A 252 9.55 9.73 -8.68
N LYS A 253 10.49 8.88 -9.10
CA LYS A 253 11.52 9.29 -10.06
C LYS A 253 10.76 9.80 -11.29
N PRO A 254 10.97 11.05 -11.74
CA PRO A 254 10.35 11.49 -12.98
C PRO A 254 10.71 10.46 -14.05
N ALA A 255 9.71 10.01 -14.81
CA ALA A 255 9.91 9.05 -15.90
C ALA A 255 11.01 9.60 -16.80
N VAL A 256 12.21 9.03 -16.67
CA VAL A 256 13.35 9.46 -17.48
C VAL A 256 13.01 9.05 -18.90
N CYS A 257 12.71 10.05 -19.73
CA CYS A 257 12.46 9.89 -21.15
C CYS A 257 13.64 9.09 -21.74
N ARG A 258 13.39 7.84 -22.12
CA ARG A 258 14.38 6.93 -22.73
C ARG A 258 14.63 7.37 -24.17
N ILE A 259 15.31 8.50 -24.36
CA ILE A 259 15.83 8.88 -25.67
C ILE A 259 17.18 9.55 -25.42
N LEU A 260 18.28 8.79 -25.58
CA LEU A 260 19.63 9.20 -26.04
C LEU A 260 20.73 8.19 -25.57
N PRO A 261 21.83 8.02 -26.34
CA PRO A 261 22.69 6.84 -26.30
C PRO A 261 23.59 6.77 -25.06
N GLN A 262 23.87 5.53 -24.63
CA GLN A 262 23.71 5.11 -23.24
C GLN A 262 25.02 4.87 -22.46
N GLN A 263 26.21 5.24 -22.94
CA GLN A 263 27.45 4.79 -22.30
C GLN A 263 28.28 5.89 -21.61
N CYS A 264 28.44 7.07 -22.19
CA CYS A 264 29.25 8.13 -21.57
C CYS A 264 28.49 8.95 -20.50
N ILE A 265 27.17 9.10 -20.67
CA ILE A 265 26.33 9.86 -19.74
C ILE A 265 26.12 9.08 -18.44
N GLN A 266 26.02 7.74 -18.48
CA GLN A 266 25.85 6.93 -17.26
C GLN A 266 27.06 7.05 -16.33
N PHE A 267 28.28 7.05 -16.86
CA PHE A 267 29.48 7.22 -16.03
C PHE A 267 29.51 8.59 -15.36
N LEU A 268 29.17 9.65 -16.12
CA LEU A 268 29.09 11.02 -15.59
C LEU A 268 27.93 11.18 -14.60
N TYR A 269 26.81 10.49 -14.81
CA TYR A 269 25.66 10.45 -13.89
C TYR A 269 26.03 9.75 -12.58
N VAL A 270 26.73 8.61 -12.65
CA VAL A 270 27.22 7.87 -11.48
C VAL A 270 28.28 8.69 -10.73
N LEU A 271 29.16 9.39 -11.46
CA LEU A 271 30.15 10.29 -10.88
C LEU A 271 29.49 11.50 -10.18
N LEU A 272 28.55 12.17 -10.85
CA LEU A 272 27.78 13.29 -10.29
C LEU A 272 26.89 12.85 -9.11
N TYR A 273 26.38 11.62 -9.13
CA TYR A 273 25.63 11.03 -8.02
C TYR A 273 26.54 10.73 -6.83
N LYS A 274 27.77 10.22 -7.07
CA LYS A 274 28.80 10.02 -6.04
C LYS A 274 29.31 11.33 -5.43
N PHE A 275 29.43 12.40 -6.22
CA PHE A 275 29.88 13.72 -5.75
C PHE A 275 28.76 14.58 -5.13
N ARG A 276 27.49 14.17 -5.25
CA ARG A 276 26.36 14.78 -4.51
C ARG A 276 26.32 14.31 -3.05
N ILE A 277 27.38 14.63 -2.31
CA ILE A 277 27.38 14.70 -0.83
C ILE A 277 26.62 15.97 -0.41
N ARG A 278 25.36 16.08 -0.85
CA ARG A 278 24.33 16.96 -0.31
C ARG A 278 23.05 16.20 -0.49
N SER A 279 22.65 15.57 0.61
CA SER A 279 21.39 14.88 0.87
C SER A 279 20.25 15.39 -0.01
N ASN A 280 20.07 14.75 -1.16
CA ASN A 280 18.74 14.70 -1.74
C ASN A 280 18.02 13.68 -0.85
N PRO A 281 16.95 14.01 -0.12
CA PRO A 281 16.21 12.99 0.60
C PRO A 281 15.53 12.14 -0.48
N GLY A 282 16.25 11.14 -0.98
CA GLY A 282 15.72 10.12 -1.88
C GLY A 282 14.63 9.28 -1.23
N VAL A 283 14.27 9.63 0.00
CA VAL A 283 13.28 9.03 0.86
C VAL A 283 12.71 10.14 1.74
N LYS A 284 11.41 10.42 1.65
CA LYS A 284 10.72 11.35 2.56
C LYS A 284 10.01 10.53 3.63
N CYS A 285 10.50 10.58 4.87
CA CYS A 285 9.83 9.93 6.00
C CYS A 285 8.44 10.52 6.18
N HIS A 286 7.45 9.67 6.50
CA HIS A 286 6.16 10.20 6.92
C HIS A 286 6.27 10.77 8.34
N ALA A 287 5.40 11.74 8.67
CA ALA A 287 5.42 12.42 9.95
C ALA A 287 4.79 11.57 11.07
N PHE A 288 5.50 10.52 11.52
CA PHE A 288 5.07 9.68 12.64
C PHE A 288 5.18 10.41 13.98
N SER A 289 4.30 10.09 14.92
CA SER A 289 4.56 10.38 16.33
C SER A 289 5.26 9.19 16.99
N PRO A 290 5.92 9.39 18.14
CA PRO A 290 6.62 8.34 18.86
C PRO A 290 5.74 7.12 19.15
N GLU A 291 4.46 7.32 19.50
CA GLU A 291 3.53 6.24 19.85
C GLU A 291 3.25 5.31 18.64
N MET A 292 3.32 5.85 17.42
CA MET A 292 3.17 5.05 16.19
C MET A 292 4.38 4.13 15.96
N LEU A 293 5.54 4.44 16.55
CA LEU A 293 6.79 3.70 16.36
C LEU A 293 7.01 2.63 17.45
N GLU A 294 6.17 2.59 18.48
CA GLU A 294 6.21 1.57 19.55
C GLU A 294 5.74 0.18 19.09
N ASN A 295 5.34 0.05 17.82
CA ASN A 295 5.00 -1.24 17.23
C ASN A 295 6.28 -2.05 16.94
N PRO A 296 6.41 -3.29 17.45
CA PRO A 296 7.62 -4.09 17.30
C PRO A 296 8.00 -4.36 15.83
N ALA A 297 7.02 -4.46 14.91
CA ALA A 297 7.30 -4.62 13.49
C ALA A 297 7.90 -3.35 12.87
N ILE A 298 7.44 -2.17 13.32
CA ILE A 298 8.00 -0.88 12.89
C ILE A 298 9.41 -0.71 13.44
N THR A 299 9.63 -1.08 14.70
CA THR A 299 10.97 -1.13 15.29
C THR A 299 11.90 -2.04 14.48
N ALA A 300 11.44 -3.25 14.15
CA ALA A 300 12.19 -4.20 13.33
C ALA A 300 12.54 -3.64 11.93
N LEU A 301 11.60 -2.95 11.27
CA LEU A 301 11.86 -2.28 9.99
C LEU A 301 12.92 -1.17 10.11
N ILE A 302 12.86 -0.36 11.18
CA ILE A 302 13.84 0.69 11.43
C ILE A 302 15.23 0.07 11.67
N ASP A 303 15.30 -0.95 12.52
CA ASP A 303 16.52 -1.69 12.84
C ASP A 303 17.15 -2.32 11.59
N TYR A 304 16.32 -2.92 10.73
CA TYR A 304 16.77 -3.46 9.45
C TYR A 304 17.37 -2.39 8.54
N LYS A 305 16.72 -1.21 8.44
CA LYS A 305 17.23 -0.12 7.61
C LYS A 305 18.62 0.32 8.05
N TRP A 306 18.81 0.51 9.36
CA TRP A 306 20.10 0.90 9.92
C TRP A 306 21.17 -0.17 9.66
N TYR A 307 20.80 -1.44 9.76
CA TYR A 307 21.69 -2.55 9.39
C TYR A 307 22.11 -2.50 7.93
N GLY A 308 21.17 -2.30 6.99
CA GLY A 308 21.48 -2.19 5.56
C GLY A 308 22.38 -0.99 5.23
N ILE A 309 22.18 0.16 5.89
CA ILE A 309 23.07 1.33 5.76
C ILE A 309 24.49 0.97 6.24
N ALA A 310 24.60 0.29 7.38
CA ALA A 310 25.89 -0.10 7.94
C ALA A 310 26.64 -1.12 7.09
N LEU A 311 25.94 -2.13 6.53
CA LEU A 311 26.52 -3.09 5.59
C LEU A 311 27.09 -2.41 4.36
N ASN A 312 26.30 -1.55 3.71
CA ASN A 312 26.75 -0.78 2.56
C ASN A 312 27.99 0.06 2.91
N ALA A 313 28.00 0.73 4.06
CA ALA A 313 29.16 1.51 4.51
C ALA A 313 30.41 0.64 4.76
N TYR A 314 30.24 -0.61 5.23
CA TYR A 314 31.34 -1.54 5.46
C TYR A 314 31.96 -2.08 4.16
N GLU A 315 31.15 -2.35 3.14
CA GLU A 315 31.62 -2.73 1.81
C GLU A 315 32.42 -1.63 1.10
N PHE A 316 32.23 -0.36 1.46
CA PHE A 316 33.03 0.76 0.96
C PHE A 316 34.38 0.93 1.68
N CYS A 317 34.61 0.25 2.81
CA CYS A 317 35.82 0.39 3.62
C CYS A 317 36.80 -0.78 3.51
N ASN A 318 36.47 -1.82 2.75
CA ASN A 318 37.36 -2.94 2.38
C ASN A 318 37.59 -2.93 0.87
#